data_AF-B0NLM8-F1
#
_entry.id   AF-B0NLM8-F1
#
_cell.length_a   1.000
_cell.length_b   1.000
_cell.length_c   1.000
_cell.angle_alpha   90.00
_cell.angle_beta   90.00
_cell.angle_gamma   90.00
#
_symmetry.space_group_name_H-M   'P 1'
#
loop_
_entity.id
_entity.type
_entity.pdbx_description
1 polymer ?
#
loop_
_entity_poly.entity_id
_entity_poly.type
_entity_poly.pdbx_seq_one_letter_code
_entity_poly.pdbx_strand_id
1 'polypeptide(L)'
;MNIRIFFTVLGLLSALCIWSQQTERRYLSGTGLGDGVTWQFYCSEGRNSGKWSKIEVPSQWELQGFGEYTYGRWYKKKGVKNPSMEEGIYRHTFRVPEDWRGKNIRLWFDGVMTDTDVIVNGVSAGETHLQDSQ
;
A
#
# COMPACT_ATOMS: atom_id res chain seq x y z
N MET A 1 -6.71 -16.35 56.69
CA MET A 1 -5.93 -15.89 55.52
C MET A 1 -5.44 -14.48 55.80
N ASN A 2 -4.12 -14.24 55.77
CA ASN A 2 -3.54 -12.96 56.18
C ASN A 2 -3.86 -11.87 55.15
N ILE A 3 -4.51 -10.77 55.57
CA ILE A 3 -4.96 -9.71 54.66
C ILE A 3 -3.80 -9.09 53.86
N ARG A 4 -2.59 -9.09 54.43
CA ARG A 4 -1.36 -8.67 53.76
C ARG A 4 -1.00 -9.55 52.56
N ILE A 5 -1.16 -10.87 52.69
CA ILE A 5 -0.86 -11.83 51.61
C ILE A 5 -1.84 -11.63 50.45
N PHE A 6 -3.11 -11.34 50.75
CA PHE A 6 -4.12 -11.09 49.73
C PHE A 6 -3.79 -9.87 48.86
N PHE A 7 -3.40 -8.74 49.46
CA PHE A 7 -3.01 -7.54 48.71
C PHE A 7 -1.70 -7.73 47.92
N THR A 8 -0.74 -8.51 48.43
CA THR A 8 0.49 -8.82 47.68
C THR A 8 0.22 -9.70 46.47
N VAL A 9 -0.65 -10.70 46.59
CA VAL A 9 -1.05 -11.58 45.46
C VAL A 9 -1.85 -10.79 44.43
N LEU A 10 -2.76 -9.90 44.86
CA LEU A 10 -3.55 -9.07 43.95
C LEU A 10 -2.68 -8.07 43.16
N GLY A 11 -1.65 -7.50 43.79
CA GLY A 11 -0.68 -6.61 43.12
C GLY A 11 0.25 -7.33 42.13
N LEU A 12 0.58 -8.60 42.39
CA LEU A 12 1.34 -9.45 41.44
C LEU A 12 0.48 -9.89 40.25
N LEU A 13 -0.81 -10.16 40.45
CA LEU A 13 -1.73 -10.53 39.37
C LEU A 13 -2.02 -9.36 38.42
N SER A 14 -2.09 -8.13 38.91
CA SER A 14 -2.33 -6.95 38.05
C SER A 14 -1.12 -6.59 37.18
N ALA A 15 0.11 -6.89 37.62
CA ALA A 15 1.32 -6.69 36.82
C ALA A 15 1.43 -7.65 35.62
N LEU A 16 0.74 -8.79 35.65
CA LEU A 16 0.72 -9.76 34.54
C LEU A 16 -0.23 -9.35 33.40
N CYS A 17 -1.09 -8.35 33.59
CA CYS A 17 -2.10 -7.94 32.62
C CYS A 17 -1.69 -6.75 31.74
N ILE A 18 -0.43 -6.29 31.81
CA ILE A 18 0.05 -5.20 30.94
C ILE A 18 0.48 -5.82 29.60
N TRP A 19 -0.48 -6.23 28.78
CA TRP A 19 -0.20 -6.58 27.38
C TRP A 19 -0.34 -5.32 26.52
N SER A 20 0.79 -4.77 26.09
CA SER A 20 0.81 -3.71 25.06
C SER A 20 0.12 -4.22 23.80
N GLN A 21 -0.83 -3.46 23.25
CA GLN A 21 -1.39 -3.76 21.93
C GLN A 21 -0.32 -3.54 20.87
N GLN A 22 0.25 -4.64 20.38
CA GLN A 22 1.21 -4.60 19.30
C GLN A 22 0.50 -4.26 17.98
N THR A 23 1.05 -3.32 17.21
CA THR A 23 0.59 -3.09 15.84
C THR A 23 0.99 -4.27 14.99
N GLU A 24 0.00 -5.01 14.50
CA GLU A 24 0.22 -6.06 13.52
C GLU A 24 0.31 -5.45 12.12
N ARG A 25 1.15 -6.04 11.26
CA ARG A 25 1.34 -5.58 9.88
C ARG A 25 1.25 -6.77 8.94
N ARG A 26 0.56 -6.57 7.82
CA ARG A 26 0.48 -7.52 6.72
C ARG A 26 0.85 -6.80 5.44
N TYR A 27 1.93 -7.23 4.81
CA TYR A 27 2.33 -6.73 3.50
C TYR A 27 1.40 -7.27 2.42
N LEU A 28 0.98 -6.37 1.53
CA LEU A 28 0.26 -6.73 0.29
C LEU A 28 1.20 -6.69 -0.94
N SER A 29 2.46 -6.30 -0.72
CA SER A 29 3.54 -6.21 -1.69
C SER A 29 4.73 -7.08 -1.26
N GLY A 30 5.74 -7.18 -2.12
CA GLY A 30 7.07 -7.62 -1.71
C GLY A 30 7.70 -6.66 -0.71
N THR A 31 8.74 -7.14 -0.03
CA THR A 31 9.49 -6.45 1.03
C THR A 31 10.97 -6.27 0.71
N GLY A 32 11.46 -6.88 -0.36
CA GLY A 32 12.86 -6.90 -0.72
C GLY A 32 13.10 -7.22 -2.20
N LEU A 33 14.30 -7.74 -2.49
CA LEU A 33 14.69 -8.05 -3.86
C LEU A 33 14.11 -9.39 -4.30
N GLY A 34 13.26 -9.36 -5.33
CA GLY A 34 12.74 -10.57 -5.98
C GLY A 34 11.60 -11.26 -5.26
N ASP A 35 11.02 -10.64 -4.22
CA ASP A 35 9.87 -11.16 -3.46
C ASP A 35 8.56 -10.41 -3.77
N GLY A 36 8.49 -9.80 -4.96
CA GLY A 36 7.31 -9.09 -5.44
C GLY A 36 6.04 -9.94 -5.30
N VAL A 37 4.93 -9.25 -5.02
CA VAL A 37 3.61 -9.88 -5.02
C VAL A 37 2.92 -9.52 -6.32
N THR A 38 2.47 -10.54 -7.04
CA THR A 38 1.78 -10.38 -8.31
C THR A 38 0.39 -9.78 -8.12
N TRP A 39 0.15 -8.64 -8.74
CA TRP A 39 -1.15 -7.96 -8.80
C TRP A 39 -1.70 -8.01 -10.23
N GLN A 40 -3.02 -7.80 -10.37
CA GLN A 40 -3.61 -7.51 -11.67
C GLN A 40 -3.36 -6.04 -12.00
N PHE A 41 -2.98 -5.79 -13.25
CA PHE A 41 -2.59 -4.46 -13.70
C PHE A 41 -3.19 -4.13 -15.06
N TYR A 42 -3.62 -2.90 -15.23
CA TYR A 42 -4.06 -2.34 -16.49
C TYR A 42 -3.35 -1.02 -16.71
N CYS A 43 -2.82 -0.82 -17.91
CA CYS A 43 -2.20 0.43 -18.33
C CYS A 43 -3.03 1.02 -19.48
N SER A 44 -3.34 2.32 -19.41
CA SER A 44 -4.21 2.96 -20.40
C SER A 44 -3.57 3.10 -21.79
N GLU A 45 -2.28 3.44 -21.86
CA GLU A 45 -1.55 3.70 -23.10
C GLU A 45 -0.10 3.19 -23.05
N GLY A 46 0.64 3.34 -24.16
CA GLY A 46 2.03 2.89 -24.25
C GLY A 46 2.16 1.37 -24.39
N ARG A 47 3.31 0.82 -23.97
CA ARG A 47 3.61 -0.60 -24.13
C ARG A 47 2.67 -1.46 -23.28
N ASN A 48 2.24 -2.60 -23.81
CA ASN A 48 1.39 -3.57 -23.11
C ASN A 48 0.09 -3.00 -22.50
N SER A 49 -0.45 -1.93 -23.08
CA SER A 49 -1.68 -1.25 -22.66
C SER A 49 -2.96 -1.86 -23.23
N GLY A 50 -4.10 -1.36 -22.76
CA GLY A 50 -5.42 -1.73 -23.29
C GLY A 50 -5.93 -3.11 -22.85
N LYS A 51 -5.22 -3.79 -21.95
CA LYS A 51 -5.59 -5.12 -21.46
C LYS A 51 -5.13 -5.35 -20.02
N TRP A 52 -5.89 -6.17 -19.29
CA TRP A 52 -5.46 -6.67 -17.98
C TRP A 52 -4.28 -7.62 -18.13
N SER A 53 -3.26 -7.39 -17.32
CA SER A 53 -2.00 -8.12 -17.25
C SER A 53 -1.62 -8.35 -15.79
N LYS A 54 -0.43 -8.90 -15.57
CA LYS A 54 0.17 -9.08 -14.24
C LYS A 54 1.33 -8.11 -14.06
N ILE A 55 1.53 -7.62 -12.85
CA ILE A 55 2.68 -6.80 -12.47
C ILE A 55 3.15 -7.21 -11.07
N GLU A 56 4.45 -7.16 -10.83
CA GLU A 56 5.00 -7.36 -9.48
C GLU A 56 5.02 -6.05 -8.71
N VAL A 57 4.51 -6.06 -7.47
CA VAL A 57 4.49 -4.91 -6.57
C VAL A 57 5.45 -5.17 -5.40
N PRO A 58 6.34 -4.22 -5.03
CA PRO A 58 6.47 -2.86 -5.57
C PRO A 58 7.27 -2.80 -6.89
N SER A 59 6.99 -1.82 -7.74
CA SER A 59 7.78 -1.55 -8.96
C SER A 59 7.45 -0.21 -9.62
N GLN A 60 8.21 0.11 -10.67
CA GLN A 60 7.84 1.10 -11.69
C GLN A 60 7.38 0.34 -12.93
N TRP A 61 6.20 0.64 -13.47
CA TRP A 61 5.61 -0.19 -14.52
C TRP A 61 6.42 -0.14 -15.83
N GLU A 62 7.14 0.95 -16.08
CA GLU A 62 7.99 1.12 -17.24
C GLU A 62 9.15 0.12 -17.24
N LEU A 63 9.68 -0.17 -16.05
CA LEU A 63 10.74 -1.18 -15.88
C LEU A 63 10.20 -2.62 -16.00
N GLN A 64 8.88 -2.81 -15.90
CA GLN A 64 8.20 -4.07 -16.18
C GLN A 64 7.61 -4.14 -17.59
N GLY A 65 7.94 -3.17 -18.45
CA GLY A 65 7.60 -3.19 -19.87
C GLY A 65 6.21 -2.64 -20.21
N PHE A 66 5.60 -1.87 -19.32
CA PHE A 66 4.35 -1.15 -19.56
C PHE A 66 4.60 0.33 -19.86
N GLY A 67 3.65 1.01 -20.51
CA GLY A 67 3.74 2.46 -20.72
C GLY A 67 4.92 2.93 -21.59
N GLU A 68 5.34 4.17 -21.39
CA GLU A 68 6.45 4.82 -22.10
C GLU A 68 7.49 5.38 -21.09
N TYR A 69 8.69 4.80 -21.08
CA TYR A 69 9.80 5.30 -20.25
C TYR A 69 10.26 6.67 -20.75
N THR A 70 9.98 7.72 -19.98
CA THR A 70 10.33 9.11 -20.33
C THR A 70 11.48 9.62 -19.45
N TYR A 71 12.50 10.20 -20.07
CA TYR A 71 13.63 10.83 -19.36
C TYR A 71 13.95 12.22 -19.91
N GLY A 72 14.23 13.15 -19.00
CA GLY A 72 14.73 14.49 -19.33
C GLY A 72 13.74 15.62 -19.09
N ARG A 73 14.19 16.84 -19.37
CA ARG A 73 13.43 18.08 -19.13
C ARG A 73 12.65 18.49 -20.39
N TRP A 74 11.65 17.69 -20.75
CA TRP A 74 10.78 17.91 -21.92
C TRP A 74 10.20 19.34 -21.94
N TYR A 75 9.80 19.86 -20.79
CA TYR A 75 9.24 21.21 -20.61
C TYR A 75 10.22 22.36 -20.93
N LYS A 76 11.54 22.10 -21.05
CA LYS A 76 12.54 23.12 -21.40
C LYS A 76 12.78 23.27 -22.90
N LYS A 77 12.20 22.41 -23.73
CA LYS A 77 12.40 22.43 -25.19
C LYS A 77 11.06 22.61 -25.89
N LYS A 78 10.90 23.74 -26.57
CA LYS A 78 9.71 24.03 -27.37
C LYS A 78 9.55 22.97 -28.48
N GLY A 79 8.35 22.41 -28.63
CA GLY A 79 8.04 21.41 -29.66
C GLY A 79 8.40 19.96 -29.30
N VAL A 80 8.87 19.68 -28.08
CA VAL A 80 9.03 18.30 -27.59
C VAL A 80 7.69 17.79 -27.07
N LYS A 81 7.36 16.54 -27.38
CA LYS A 81 6.16 15.85 -26.90
C LYS A 81 6.11 15.92 -25.37
N ASN A 82 4.92 16.16 -24.83
CA ASN A 82 4.64 15.99 -23.40
C ASN A 82 5.03 14.57 -22.96
N PRO A 83 5.36 14.37 -21.67
CA PRO A 83 5.65 13.05 -21.15
C PRO A 83 4.40 12.19 -21.28
N SER A 84 4.57 10.90 -21.07
CA SER A 84 3.44 9.99 -20.88
C SER A 84 2.45 10.57 -19.84
N MET A 85 1.17 10.45 -20.16
CA MET A 85 0.02 10.74 -19.28
C MET A 85 -0.76 9.45 -19.01
N GLU A 86 -0.06 8.31 -18.99
CA GLU A 86 -0.65 6.99 -18.81
C GLU A 86 -1.23 6.82 -17.40
N GLU A 87 -2.31 6.05 -17.29
CA GLU A 87 -2.93 5.66 -16.04
C GLU A 87 -2.70 4.17 -15.78
N GLY A 88 -2.29 3.85 -14.56
CA GLY A 88 -2.10 2.49 -14.07
C GLY A 88 -3.18 2.09 -13.08
N ILE A 89 -3.98 1.06 -13.39
CA ILE A 89 -4.99 0.52 -12.48
C ILE A 89 -4.48 -0.80 -11.89
N TYR A 90 -4.35 -0.82 -10.57
CA TYR A 90 -3.89 -1.96 -9.80
C TYR A 90 -5.07 -2.64 -9.09
N ARG A 91 -5.12 -3.98 -9.12
CA ARG A 91 -6.14 -4.78 -8.42
C ARG A 91 -5.51 -5.97 -7.69
N HIS A 92 -5.86 -6.08 -6.42
CA HIS A 92 -5.42 -7.19 -5.57
C HIS A 92 -6.50 -7.58 -4.57
N THR A 93 -6.69 -8.89 -4.38
CA THR A 93 -7.62 -9.45 -3.40
C THR A 93 -6.81 -10.01 -2.25
N PHE A 94 -7.12 -9.58 -1.03
CA PHE A 94 -6.47 -10.04 0.19
C PHE A 94 -7.52 -10.40 1.24
N ARG A 95 -7.10 -11.17 2.25
CA ARG A 95 -7.93 -11.51 3.41
C ARG A 95 -7.45 -10.72 4.61
N VAL A 96 -8.37 -10.19 5.39
CA VAL A 96 -8.05 -9.59 6.69
C VAL A 96 -8.11 -10.71 7.75
N PRO A 97 -7.08 -10.85 8.61
CA PRO A 97 -7.12 -11.79 9.72
C PRO A 97 -8.35 -11.59 10.63
N GLU A 98 -8.96 -12.68 11.10
CA GLU A 98 -10.20 -12.60 11.89
C GLU A 98 -10.01 -11.91 13.25
N ASP A 99 -8.82 -12.06 13.83
CA ASP A 99 -8.40 -11.40 15.06
C ASP A 99 -8.21 -9.88 14.92
N TRP A 100 -8.30 -9.32 13.70
CA TRP A 100 -8.35 -7.88 13.47
C TRP A 100 -9.75 -7.30 13.60
N ARG A 101 -10.79 -8.13 13.76
CA ARG A 101 -12.17 -7.68 13.92
C ARG A 101 -12.30 -6.73 15.11
N GLY A 102 -12.87 -5.55 14.86
CA GLY A 102 -13.04 -4.51 15.88
C GLY A 102 -11.78 -3.68 16.18
N LYS A 103 -10.64 -3.96 15.53
CA LYS A 103 -9.44 -3.12 15.62
C LYS A 103 -9.49 -1.97 14.60
N ASN A 104 -8.66 -0.95 14.80
CA ASN A 104 -8.41 0.08 13.79
C ASN A 104 -7.49 -0.49 12.70
N ILE A 105 -7.98 -0.58 11.48
CA ILE A 105 -7.24 -1.10 10.32
C ILE A 105 -6.91 0.07 9.40
N ARG A 106 -5.64 0.17 8.98
CA ARG A 106 -5.16 1.18 8.04
C ARG A 106 -4.49 0.49 6.87
N LEU A 107 -4.80 0.94 5.66
CA LEU A 107 -4.04 0.61 4.47
C LEU A 107 -2.92 1.64 4.34
N TRP A 108 -1.67 1.16 4.19
CA TRP A 108 -0.49 2.00 4.22
C TRP A 108 0.30 1.84 2.92
N PHE A 109 0.67 2.96 2.31
CA PHE A 109 1.52 3.02 1.12
C PHE A 109 2.81 3.73 1.50
N ASP A 110 3.94 3.04 1.37
CA ASP A 110 5.27 3.65 1.63
C ASP A 110 5.63 4.68 0.55
N GLY A 111 5.07 4.52 -0.65
CA GLY A 111 5.20 5.49 -1.74
C GLY A 111 4.35 5.09 -2.93
N VAL A 112 3.74 6.09 -3.57
CA VAL A 112 3.03 5.99 -4.85
C VAL A 112 3.40 7.20 -5.69
N MET A 113 3.42 7.02 -7.00
CA MET A 113 3.72 8.09 -7.96
C MET A 113 2.71 8.01 -9.10
N THR A 114 2.07 9.10 -9.53
CA THR A 114 2.08 10.47 -8.98
C THR A 114 0.83 10.76 -8.16
N ASP A 115 -0.33 10.70 -8.82
CA ASP A 115 -1.65 10.86 -8.20
C ASP A 115 -2.29 9.48 -8.00
N THR A 116 -3.04 9.29 -6.92
CA THR A 116 -3.57 7.96 -6.59
C THR A 116 -4.90 8.02 -5.86
N ASP A 117 -5.88 7.32 -6.44
CA ASP A 117 -7.14 6.96 -5.81
C ASP A 117 -7.09 5.51 -5.30
N VAL A 118 -7.65 5.29 -4.11
CA VAL A 118 -7.68 3.96 -3.49
C VAL A 118 -9.12 3.58 -3.16
N ILE A 119 -9.55 2.43 -3.68
CA ILE A 119 -10.90 1.90 -3.48
C ILE A 119 -10.81 0.50 -2.87
N VAL A 120 -11.51 0.29 -1.76
CA VAL A 120 -11.62 -1.01 -1.08
C VAL A 120 -13.08 -1.44 -1.11
N ASN A 121 -13.36 -2.59 -1.74
CA ASN A 121 -14.71 -3.16 -1.87
C ASN A 121 -15.76 -2.16 -2.44
N GLY A 122 -15.34 -1.33 -3.39
CA GLY A 122 -16.19 -0.33 -4.05
C GLY A 122 -16.37 0.98 -3.28
N VAL A 123 -15.71 1.15 -2.12
CA VAL A 123 -15.76 2.37 -1.31
C VAL A 123 -14.39 3.06 -1.32
N SER A 124 -14.36 4.39 -1.44
CA SER A 124 -13.11 5.14 -1.33
C SER A 124 -12.46 4.91 0.04
N ALA A 125 -11.15 4.65 0.04
CA ALA A 125 -10.35 4.40 1.24
C ALA A 125 -9.65 5.66 1.78
N GLY A 126 -9.92 6.82 1.21
CA GLY A 126 -9.33 8.09 1.63
C GLY A 126 -9.53 9.20 0.61
N GLU A 127 -8.88 10.33 0.84
CA GLU A 127 -8.73 11.38 -0.17
C GLU A 127 -7.75 10.93 -1.26
N THR A 128 -7.94 11.47 -2.47
CA THR A 128 -6.99 11.30 -3.57
C THR A 128 -5.64 11.86 -3.16
N HIS A 129 -4.58 11.06 -3.28
CA HIS A 129 -3.23 11.58 -3.18
C HIS A 129 -2.90 12.34 -4.46
N LEU A 130 -2.48 13.61 -4.34
CA LEU A 130 -2.03 14.43 -5.45
C LEU A 130 -0.57 14.80 -5.24
N GLN A 131 0.27 14.63 -6.27
CA GLN A 131 1.69 14.97 -6.17
C GLN A 131 1.90 16.49 -6.03
N ASP A 132 1.06 17.30 -6.67
CA ASP A 132 1.23 18.75 -6.76
C ASP A 132 0.57 19.53 -5.60
N SER A 133 0.10 18.86 -4.53
CA SER A 133 -0.57 19.50 -3.39
C SER A 133 0.33 19.81 -2.18
N GLN A 134 1.61 20.14 -2.40
CA GLN A 134 2.56 20.60 -1.37
C GLN A 134 3.17 21.95 -1.74
#